data_AF-A0A7J4AY48-F1
#
_entry.id   AF-A0A7J4AY48-F1
#
_cell.length_a   1.000
_cell.length_b   1.000
_cell.length_c   1.000
_cell.angle_alpha   90.00
_cell.angle_beta   90.00
_cell.angle_gamma   90.00
#
_symmetry.space_group_name_H-M   'P 1'
#
loop_
_entity.id
_entity.type
_entity.pdbx_description
1 polymer ?
#
loop_
_entity_poly.entity_id
_entity_poly.type
_entity_poly.pdbx_seq_one_letter_code
_entity_poly.pdbx_strand_id
1 'polypeptide(L)'
;MDSWSELKSYLCRCEPPEALAIYLAALHLRLHGIGDVTNNVLSTLLERLSSQDLAKAQKALEIFLDLIQREKDMDKVIESIEDENYDIFKSSLYRFLRKDLKLDDVKKIVQALLNLGADLKTKKGSYKKTVDLKGSGAEVETICIDTDISIKQLAELGFFILVVPWGYQVYDIIVPAPYVDIEILALFELREKAHAGEARVEEVE
;
A
#
# COMPACT_ATOMS: atom_id res chain seq x y z
N MET A 1 18.02 -21.28 14.67
CA MET A 1 17.67 -19.87 14.41
C MET A 1 16.17 -19.79 14.64
N ASP A 2 15.68 -18.84 15.45
CA ASP A 2 14.23 -18.67 15.56
C ASP A 2 13.68 -18.08 14.25
N SER A 3 12.42 -18.39 13.94
CA SER A 3 11.73 -17.93 12.72
C SER A 3 11.71 -16.41 12.61
N TRP A 4 11.72 -15.72 13.75
CA TRP A 4 11.84 -14.27 13.82
C TRP A 4 13.18 -13.73 13.28
N SER A 5 14.31 -14.30 13.69
CA SER A 5 15.63 -13.89 13.20
C SER A 5 15.80 -14.19 11.71
N GLU A 6 15.21 -15.30 11.24
CA GLU A 6 15.18 -15.66 9.83
C GLU A 6 14.38 -14.64 9.01
N LEU A 7 13.20 -14.26 9.49
CA LEU A 7 12.35 -13.27 8.85
C LEU A 7 13.00 -11.88 8.78
N LYS A 8 13.64 -11.42 9.86
CA LYS A 8 14.42 -10.16 9.83
C LYS A 8 15.55 -10.21 8.81
N SER A 9 16.32 -11.31 8.80
CA SER A 9 17.40 -11.46 7.83
C SER A 9 16.90 -11.49 6.39
N TYR A 10 15.69 -12.03 6.16
CA TYR A 10 15.05 -12.04 4.85
C TYR A 10 14.64 -10.62 4.43
N LEU A 11 13.93 -9.90 5.31
CA LEU A 11 13.46 -8.53 5.07
C LEU A 11 14.58 -7.55 4.70
N CYS A 12 15.74 -7.65 5.36
CA CYS A 12 16.91 -6.80 5.06
C CYS A 12 17.46 -7.01 3.63
N ARG A 13 17.09 -8.08 2.95
CA ARG A 13 17.55 -8.43 1.59
C ARG A 13 16.45 -8.32 0.55
N CYS A 14 15.23 -8.01 0.96
CA CYS A 14 14.10 -7.91 0.06
C CYS A 14 14.31 -6.76 -0.94
N GLU A 15 14.10 -7.08 -2.20
CA GLU A 15 13.91 -6.09 -3.24
C GLU A 15 12.52 -5.42 -3.08
N PRO A 16 12.30 -4.25 -3.70
CA PRO A 16 11.05 -3.52 -3.59
C PRO A 16 9.76 -4.32 -3.83
N PRO A 17 9.63 -5.21 -4.84
CA PRO A 17 8.40 -5.98 -5.01
C PRO A 17 8.16 -7.01 -3.90
N GLU A 18 9.23 -7.55 -3.32
CA GLU A 18 9.16 -8.51 -2.21
C GLU A 18 8.72 -7.81 -0.92
N ALA A 19 9.37 -6.69 -0.60
CA ALA A 19 9.02 -5.88 0.57
C ALA A 19 7.58 -5.35 0.49
N LEU A 20 7.13 -4.96 -0.71
CA LEU A 20 5.76 -4.55 -0.96
C LEU A 20 4.76 -5.67 -0.67
N ALA A 21 5.01 -6.89 -1.18
CA ALA A 21 4.14 -8.04 -0.95
C ALA A 21 4.04 -8.40 0.54
N ILE A 22 5.18 -8.41 1.24
CA ILE A 22 5.21 -8.70 2.68
C ILE A 22 4.44 -7.65 3.47
N TYR A 23 4.58 -6.37 3.11
CA TYR A 23 3.88 -5.31 3.84
C TYR A 23 2.37 -5.40 3.65
N LEU A 24 1.89 -5.61 2.41
CA LEU A 24 0.47 -5.78 2.15
C LEU A 24 -0.10 -7.02 2.86
N ALA A 25 0.68 -8.10 2.94
CA ALA A 25 0.30 -9.30 3.69
C ALA A 25 0.23 -9.07 5.19
N ALA A 26 1.22 -8.38 5.77
CA ALA A 26 1.23 -8.00 7.17
C ALA A 26 0.00 -7.15 7.52
N LEU A 27 -0.35 -6.19 6.67
CA LEU A 27 -1.56 -5.37 6.83
C LEU A 27 -2.84 -6.19 6.78
N HIS A 28 -2.94 -7.10 5.81
CA HIS A 28 -4.08 -8.00 5.71
C HIS A 28 -4.22 -8.85 6.97
N LEU A 29 -3.13 -9.50 7.40
CA LEU A 29 -3.13 -10.35 8.59
C LEU A 29 -3.54 -9.58 9.84
N ARG A 30 -3.02 -8.36 10.05
CA ARG A 30 -3.36 -7.51 11.19
C ARG A 30 -4.84 -7.12 11.24
N LEU A 31 -5.46 -6.91 10.07
CA LEU A 31 -6.82 -6.35 9.99
C LEU A 31 -7.90 -7.42 9.76
N HIS A 32 -7.53 -8.60 9.28
CA HIS A 32 -8.44 -9.67 8.84
C HIS A 32 -8.03 -11.10 9.22
N GLY A 33 -6.81 -11.30 9.74
CA GLY A 33 -6.27 -12.62 10.02
C GLY A 33 -5.82 -13.39 8.77
N ILE A 34 -5.64 -14.71 8.93
CA ILE A 34 -5.00 -15.63 7.96
C ILE A 34 -5.85 -15.92 6.70
N GLY A 35 -7.12 -15.52 6.66
CA GLY A 35 -7.98 -15.76 5.49
C GLY A 35 -7.37 -15.21 4.19
N ASP A 36 -7.58 -15.92 3.07
CA ASP A 36 -7.11 -15.70 1.68
C ASP A 36 -6.09 -14.57 1.39
N VAL A 37 -5.03 -14.46 2.19
CA VAL A 37 -4.04 -13.37 2.13
C VAL A 37 -3.37 -13.34 0.76
N THR A 38 -3.02 -14.53 0.26
CA THR A 38 -2.33 -14.69 -1.02
C THR A 38 -3.15 -14.11 -2.18
N ASN A 39 -4.42 -14.48 -2.31
CA ASN A 39 -5.23 -13.98 -3.43
C ASN A 39 -5.50 -12.48 -3.31
N ASN A 40 -5.76 -11.97 -2.09
CA ASN A 40 -6.03 -10.55 -1.87
C ASN A 40 -4.80 -9.67 -2.16
N VAL A 41 -3.61 -10.10 -1.74
CA VAL A 41 -2.35 -9.40 -2.02
C VAL A 41 -1.99 -9.51 -3.50
N LEU A 42 -1.99 -10.72 -4.08
CA LEU A 42 -1.55 -10.90 -5.46
C LEU A 42 -2.50 -10.24 -6.48
N SER A 43 -3.81 -10.23 -6.25
CA SER A 43 -4.76 -9.51 -7.11
C SER A 43 -4.45 -8.01 -7.14
N THR A 44 -4.09 -7.43 -5.99
CA THR A 44 -3.68 -6.02 -5.89
C THR A 44 -2.36 -5.75 -6.61
N LEU A 45 -1.43 -6.71 -6.59
CA LEU A 45 -0.12 -6.58 -7.24
C LEU A 45 -0.13 -6.87 -8.74
N LEU A 46 -1.05 -7.71 -9.23
CA LEU A 46 -1.11 -8.20 -10.60
C LEU A 46 -1.16 -7.08 -11.63
N GLU A 47 -1.91 -6.02 -11.34
CA GLU A 47 -2.08 -4.87 -12.23
C GLU A 47 -0.88 -3.90 -12.20
N ARG A 48 0.04 -4.07 -11.25
CA ARG A 48 1.08 -3.09 -10.90
C ARG A 48 2.48 -3.56 -11.18
N LEU A 49 2.69 -4.87 -11.12
CA LEU A 49 3.99 -5.48 -11.25
C LEU A 49 4.17 -6.12 -12.62
N SER A 50 5.40 -6.11 -13.11
CA SER A 50 5.78 -6.97 -14.24
C SER A 50 5.63 -8.44 -13.85
N SER A 51 5.50 -9.36 -14.82
CA SER A 51 5.43 -10.79 -14.50
C SER A 51 6.63 -11.30 -13.70
N GLN A 52 7.82 -10.72 -13.93
CA GLN A 52 9.02 -11.06 -13.18
C GLN A 52 8.95 -10.57 -11.72
N ASP A 53 8.54 -9.32 -11.51
CA ASP A 53 8.41 -8.75 -10.17
C ASP A 53 7.26 -9.40 -9.39
N LEU A 54 6.18 -9.76 -10.07
CA LEU A 54 5.06 -10.50 -9.48
C LEU A 54 5.49 -11.89 -8.99
N ALA A 55 6.33 -12.60 -9.76
CA ALA A 55 6.88 -13.89 -9.32
C ALA A 55 7.78 -13.76 -8.09
N LYS A 56 8.59 -12.68 -8.00
CA LYS A 56 9.37 -12.38 -6.80
C LYS A 56 8.47 -12.08 -5.60
N ALA A 57 7.48 -11.22 -5.78
CA ALA A 57 6.47 -10.88 -4.79
C ALA A 57 5.74 -12.13 -4.26
N GLN A 58 5.30 -13.01 -5.16
CA GLN A 58 4.65 -14.27 -4.80
C GLN A 58 5.57 -15.16 -3.95
N LYS A 59 6.82 -15.36 -4.37
CA LYS A 59 7.78 -16.18 -3.62
C LYS A 59 8.06 -15.60 -2.23
N ALA A 60 8.21 -14.28 -2.12
CA ALA A 60 8.40 -13.60 -0.85
C ALA A 60 7.20 -13.77 0.07
N LEU A 61 6.00 -13.69 -0.49
CA LEU A 61 4.75 -13.90 0.22
C LEU A 61 4.64 -15.33 0.77
N GLU A 62 4.98 -16.34 -0.04
CA GLU A 62 5.00 -17.75 0.39
C GLU A 62 5.96 -17.97 1.57
N ILE A 63 7.19 -17.44 1.48
CA ILE A 63 8.19 -17.52 2.56
C ILE A 63 7.69 -16.82 3.82
N PHE A 64 7.15 -15.62 3.68
CA PHE A 64 6.62 -14.84 4.79
C PHE A 64 5.48 -15.57 5.52
N LEU A 65 4.52 -16.12 4.77
CA LEU A 65 3.37 -16.83 5.34
C LEU A 65 3.79 -18.14 6.03
N ASP A 66 4.76 -18.87 5.48
CA ASP A 66 5.32 -20.06 6.13
C ASP A 66 6.04 -19.70 7.45
N LEU A 67 6.80 -18.61 7.48
CA LEU A 67 7.48 -18.14 8.69
C LEU A 67 6.50 -17.64 9.75
N ILE A 68 5.49 -16.84 9.37
CA ILE A 68 4.55 -16.24 10.31
C ILE A 68 3.62 -17.30 10.95
N GLN A 69 3.26 -18.35 10.22
CA GLN A 69 2.42 -19.44 10.74
C GLN A 69 3.09 -20.28 11.83
N ARG A 70 4.43 -20.21 11.94
CA ARG A 70 5.20 -20.90 12.98
C ARG A 70 5.24 -20.13 14.30
N GLU A 71 4.84 -18.86 14.28
CA GLU A 71 4.88 -17.98 15.43
C GLU A 71 3.64 -18.16 16.32
N LYS A 72 3.85 -18.13 17.63
CA LYS A 72 2.75 -18.27 18.62
C LYS A 72 1.91 -16.99 18.76
N ASP A 73 2.52 -15.85 18.53
CA ASP A 73 1.94 -14.52 18.71
C ASP A 73 2.13 -13.71 17.42
N MET A 74 1.31 -14.06 16.42
CA MET A 74 1.37 -13.49 15.07
C MET A 74 1.18 -11.97 15.10
N ASP A 75 0.26 -11.45 15.93
CA ASP A 75 -0.03 -10.02 16.01
C ASP A 75 1.20 -9.23 16.47
N LYS A 76 1.88 -9.69 17.52
CA LYS A 76 3.11 -9.07 18.02
C LYS A 76 4.22 -9.10 16.97
N VAL A 77 4.34 -10.19 16.23
CA VAL A 77 5.34 -10.33 15.18
C VAL A 77 5.05 -9.36 14.04
N ILE A 78 3.80 -9.28 13.58
CA ILE A 78 3.37 -8.33 12.54
C ILE A 78 3.62 -6.89 12.97
N GLU A 79 3.24 -6.53 14.18
CA GLU A 79 3.48 -5.18 14.73
C GLU A 79 4.99 -4.84 14.73
N SER A 80 5.83 -5.81 15.11
CA SER A 80 7.28 -5.63 15.10
C SER A 80 7.85 -5.50 13.68
N ILE A 81 7.29 -6.23 12.70
CA ILE A 81 7.70 -6.12 11.29
C ILE A 81 7.38 -4.73 10.76
N GLU A 82 6.15 -4.27 10.96
CA GLU A 82 5.70 -2.94 10.53
C GLU A 82 6.57 -1.85 11.15
N ASP A 83 6.80 -1.90 12.48
CA ASP A 83 7.56 -0.88 13.20
C ASP A 83 9.05 -0.85 12.81
N GLU A 84 9.70 -2.01 12.75
CA GLU A 84 11.15 -2.07 12.49
C GLU A 84 11.51 -1.89 11.01
N ASN A 85 10.59 -2.21 10.09
CA ASN A 85 10.85 -2.18 8.64
C ASN A 85 10.05 -1.09 7.92
N TYR A 86 9.43 -0.17 8.66
CA TYR A 86 8.60 0.91 8.12
C TYR A 86 9.30 1.67 6.98
N ASP A 87 10.57 2.05 7.16
CA ASP A 87 11.30 2.81 6.14
C ASP A 87 11.57 2.02 4.85
N ILE A 88 11.74 0.70 4.96
CA ILE A 88 11.88 -0.21 3.81
C ILE A 88 10.55 -0.28 3.08
N PHE A 89 9.44 -0.44 3.80
CA PHE A 89 8.10 -0.50 3.22
C PHE A 89 7.69 0.83 2.58
N LYS A 90 7.97 1.95 3.25
CA LYS A 90 7.79 3.30 2.74
C LYS A 90 8.53 3.50 1.42
N SER A 91 9.83 3.19 1.41
CA SER A 91 10.67 3.32 0.21
C SER A 91 10.18 2.43 -0.93
N SER A 92 9.75 1.22 -0.62
CA SER A 92 9.23 0.25 -1.61
C SER A 92 7.93 0.75 -2.22
N LEU A 93 6.93 1.12 -1.41
CA LEU A 93 5.65 1.69 -1.88
C LEU A 93 5.85 2.93 -2.76
N TYR A 94 6.76 3.82 -2.37
CA TYR A 94 7.03 5.04 -3.14
C TYR A 94 7.68 4.78 -4.49
N ARG A 95 8.44 3.69 -4.64
CA ARG A 95 9.04 3.32 -5.92
C ARG A 95 7.99 2.97 -6.97
N PHE A 96 6.81 2.52 -6.54
CA PHE A 96 5.70 2.14 -7.40
C PHE A 96 4.66 3.25 -7.59
N LEU A 97 4.88 4.44 -7.01
CA LEU A 97 4.14 5.63 -7.38
C LEU A 97 4.40 5.97 -8.85
N ARG A 98 3.35 6.43 -9.53
CA ARG A 98 3.47 6.91 -10.91
C ARG A 98 4.44 8.07 -11.01
N LYS A 99 5.31 8.02 -12.01
CA LYS A 99 6.31 9.08 -12.26
C LYS A 99 5.68 10.38 -12.78
N ASP A 100 4.53 10.28 -13.42
CA ASP A 100 3.78 11.40 -14.02
C ASP A 100 2.71 11.99 -13.09
N LEU A 101 2.63 11.54 -11.83
CA LEU A 101 1.70 12.11 -10.88
C LEU A 101 2.00 13.59 -10.62
N LYS A 102 1.00 14.45 -10.79
CA LYS A 102 1.14 15.89 -10.50
C LYS A 102 0.85 16.17 -9.03
N LEU A 103 1.36 17.30 -8.52
CA LEU A 103 1.07 17.71 -7.14
C LEU A 103 -0.44 17.81 -6.87
N ASP A 104 -1.22 18.27 -7.85
CA ASP A 104 -2.68 18.36 -7.72
C ASP A 104 -3.36 16.99 -7.62
N ASP A 105 -2.81 15.95 -8.26
CA ASP A 105 -3.30 14.58 -8.12
C ASP A 105 -3.03 14.07 -6.71
N VAL A 106 -1.83 14.31 -6.18
CA VAL A 106 -1.48 13.97 -4.79
C VAL A 106 -2.41 14.66 -3.80
N LYS A 107 -2.67 15.96 -4.00
CA LYS A 107 -3.59 16.74 -3.14
C LYS A 107 -5.00 16.15 -3.16
N LYS A 108 -5.52 15.80 -4.34
CA LYS A 108 -6.83 15.13 -4.47
C LYS A 108 -6.86 13.82 -3.70
N ILE A 109 -5.79 13.04 -3.77
CA ILE A 109 -5.72 11.75 -3.07
C ILE A 109 -5.68 11.97 -1.55
N VAL A 110 -4.81 12.84 -1.06
CA VAL A 110 -4.74 13.13 0.39
C VAL A 110 -6.08 13.64 0.89
N GLN A 111 -6.77 14.51 0.13
CA GLN A 111 -8.10 14.96 0.48
C GLN A 111 -9.12 13.82 0.53
N ALA A 112 -9.09 12.90 -0.44
CA ALA A 112 -9.94 11.72 -0.41
C ALA A 112 -9.65 10.84 0.81
N LEU A 113 -8.38 10.55 1.11
CA LEU A 113 -7.99 9.75 2.28
C LEU A 113 -8.44 10.41 3.59
N LEU A 114 -8.28 11.72 3.73
CA LEU A 114 -8.76 12.49 4.88
C LEU A 114 -10.28 12.38 5.04
N ASN A 115 -11.03 12.55 3.95
CA ASN A 115 -12.48 12.44 3.95
C ASN A 115 -12.95 10.99 4.24
N LEU A 116 -12.14 9.99 3.90
CA LEU A 116 -12.36 8.58 4.28
C LEU A 116 -12.08 8.33 5.78
N GLY A 117 -11.53 9.31 6.50
CA GLY A 117 -11.22 9.25 7.93
C GLY A 117 -9.79 8.83 8.24
N ALA A 118 -8.86 8.96 7.29
CA ALA A 118 -7.45 8.70 7.53
C ALA A 118 -6.87 9.65 8.60
N ASP A 119 -6.16 9.09 9.59
CA ASP A 119 -5.36 9.88 10.53
C ASP A 119 -3.91 9.97 10.02
N LEU A 120 -3.54 11.16 9.54
CA LEU A 120 -2.21 11.46 8.98
C LEU A 120 -1.07 11.43 10.02
N LYS A 121 -1.35 11.18 11.30
CA LYS A 121 -0.37 11.37 12.39
C LYS A 121 0.37 10.13 12.84
N THR A 122 0.11 8.94 12.30
CA THR A 122 0.66 7.70 12.88
C THR A 122 1.63 6.99 11.95
N LYS A 123 2.81 6.60 12.47
CA LYS A 123 3.74 5.65 11.81
C LYS A 123 3.11 4.26 11.60
N LYS A 124 2.04 3.97 12.35
CA LYS A 124 1.16 2.78 12.22
C LYS A 124 -0.07 3.04 11.34
N GLY A 125 -0.11 4.19 10.65
CA GLY A 125 -1.28 4.85 10.05
C GLY A 125 -1.92 4.22 8.84
N SER A 126 -1.76 2.91 8.68
CA SER A 126 -2.62 2.19 7.77
C SER A 126 -4.01 2.24 8.37
N TYR A 127 -4.97 2.76 7.62
CA TYR A 127 -6.35 2.82 8.08
C TYR A 127 -7.21 1.88 7.25
N LYS A 128 -8.23 1.35 7.91
CA LYS A 128 -9.24 0.48 7.34
C LYS A 128 -10.55 1.24 7.28
N LYS A 129 -11.22 1.18 6.14
CA LYS A 129 -12.56 1.72 5.96
C LYS A 129 -13.48 0.65 5.38
N THR A 130 -14.51 0.29 6.13
CA THR A 130 -15.56 -0.60 5.66
C THR A 130 -16.53 0.18 4.77
N VAL A 131 -16.81 -0.36 3.59
CA VAL A 131 -17.77 0.18 2.62
C VAL A 131 -18.82 -0.86 2.26
N ASP A 132 -20.07 -0.41 2.19
CA ASP A 132 -21.15 -1.15 1.58
C ASP A 132 -21.23 -0.77 0.09
N LEU A 133 -20.90 -1.69 -0.79
CA LEU A 133 -21.05 -1.48 -2.23
C LEU A 133 -22.49 -1.77 -2.63
N LYS A 134 -23.26 -0.72 -2.94
CA LYS A 134 -24.57 -0.90 -3.55
C LYS A 134 -24.41 -1.33 -5.01
N GLY A 135 -24.28 -2.64 -5.26
CA GLY A 135 -24.21 -3.19 -6.62
C GLY A 135 -23.99 -4.70 -6.65
N SER A 136 -24.64 -5.39 -7.60
CA SER A 136 -24.42 -6.82 -7.86
C SER A 136 -23.71 -7.02 -9.20
N GLY A 137 -22.58 -7.74 -9.21
CA GLY A 137 -21.93 -8.22 -10.43
C GLY A 137 -20.52 -7.66 -10.67
N ALA A 138 -20.04 -7.81 -11.92
CA ALA A 138 -18.71 -7.41 -12.39
C ALA A 138 -18.49 -5.89 -12.53
N GLU A 139 -19.51 -5.08 -12.22
CA GLU A 139 -19.45 -3.60 -12.20
C GLU A 139 -19.23 -3.06 -10.78
N VAL A 140 -18.27 -3.62 -10.05
CA VAL A 140 -17.66 -2.97 -8.88
C VAL A 140 -16.69 -1.86 -9.34
N GLU A 141 -17.03 -1.14 -10.42
CA GLU A 141 -16.19 -0.03 -10.91
C GLU A 141 -16.55 1.32 -10.29
N THR A 142 -17.66 1.43 -9.59
CA THR A 142 -18.18 2.76 -9.28
C THR A 142 -18.85 2.79 -7.91
N ILE A 143 -18.33 3.71 -7.07
CA ILE A 143 -18.95 4.26 -5.85
C ILE A 143 -18.63 3.41 -4.59
N CYS A 144 -18.13 3.91 -3.46
CA CYS A 144 -18.35 5.22 -2.82
C CYS A 144 -17.29 5.54 -1.76
N ILE A 145 -17.16 6.81 -1.38
CA ILE A 145 -17.53 7.40 -0.07
C ILE A 145 -17.34 8.91 -0.25
N ASP A 146 -18.38 9.75 -0.03
CA ASP A 146 -18.38 11.21 0.26
C ASP A 146 -17.36 12.15 -0.44
N THR A 147 -16.67 11.72 -1.50
CA THR A 147 -15.41 12.35 -1.98
C THR A 147 -15.28 12.47 -3.49
N ASP A 148 -16.29 12.05 -4.26
CA ASP A 148 -16.27 12.02 -5.74
C ASP A 148 -15.12 11.20 -6.36
N ILE A 149 -14.40 10.37 -5.59
CA ILE A 149 -13.29 9.53 -6.07
C ILE A 149 -13.61 8.03 -5.92
N SER A 150 -13.38 7.25 -6.97
CA SER A 150 -13.52 5.79 -6.99
C SER A 150 -12.24 5.07 -6.56
N ILE A 151 -12.36 3.82 -6.11
CA ILE A 151 -11.21 2.96 -5.79
C ILE A 151 -10.31 2.80 -7.03
N LYS A 152 -10.91 2.65 -8.22
CA LYS A 152 -10.20 2.58 -9.49
C LYS A 152 -9.37 3.84 -9.74
N GLN A 153 -9.93 5.03 -9.48
CA GLN A 153 -9.19 6.28 -9.62
C GLN A 153 -8.02 6.35 -8.64
N LEU A 154 -8.20 5.97 -7.37
CA LEU A 154 -7.09 5.94 -6.41
C LEU A 154 -5.97 4.98 -6.87
N ALA A 155 -6.36 3.80 -7.35
CA ALA A 155 -5.42 2.86 -7.93
C ALA A 155 -4.73 3.48 -9.15
N GLU A 156 -5.45 4.03 -10.12
CA GLU A 156 -4.89 4.71 -11.31
C GLU A 156 -3.89 5.83 -10.94
N LEU A 157 -4.06 6.44 -9.78
CA LEU A 157 -3.14 7.44 -9.22
C LEU A 157 -1.93 6.82 -8.47
N GLY A 158 -1.72 5.51 -8.57
CA GLY A 158 -0.54 4.81 -8.08
C GLY A 158 -0.64 4.27 -6.65
N PHE A 159 -1.82 4.28 -6.03
CA PHE A 159 -2.00 3.78 -4.66
C PHE A 159 -2.22 2.27 -4.68
N PHE A 160 -1.59 1.57 -3.73
CA PHE A 160 -1.93 0.17 -3.45
C PHE A 160 -3.03 0.16 -2.41
N ILE A 161 -4.18 -0.39 -2.80
CA ILE A 161 -5.36 -0.49 -1.96
C ILE A 161 -5.75 -1.97 -1.92
N LEU A 162 -5.81 -2.54 -0.73
CA LEU A 162 -6.36 -3.89 -0.57
C LEU A 162 -7.87 -3.75 -0.40
N VAL A 163 -8.62 -4.44 -1.26
CA VAL A 163 -10.08 -4.53 -1.19
C VAL A 163 -10.44 -5.94 -0.75
N VAL A 164 -10.84 -6.08 0.51
CA VAL A 164 -11.09 -7.40 1.13
C VAL A 164 -12.60 -7.62 1.29
N PRO A 165 -13.20 -8.65 0.67
CA PRO A 165 -14.63 -8.94 0.81
C PRO A 165 -14.95 -9.49 2.21
N TRP A 166 -16.02 -8.98 2.82
CA TRP A 166 -16.52 -9.39 4.16
C TRP A 166 -17.88 -10.13 4.13
N GLY A 167 -18.44 -10.35 2.94
CA GLY A 167 -19.74 -11.00 2.76
C GLY A 167 -20.50 -10.47 1.55
N TYR A 168 -21.83 -10.52 1.56
CA TYR A 168 -22.63 -9.94 0.49
C TYR A 168 -22.46 -8.41 0.46
N GLN A 169 -21.68 -7.93 -0.50
CA GLN A 169 -21.51 -6.51 -0.85
C GLN A 169 -20.79 -5.62 0.17
N VAL A 170 -20.18 -6.20 1.22
CA VAL A 170 -19.37 -5.46 2.20
C VAL A 170 -17.90 -5.65 1.91
N TYR A 171 -17.14 -4.56 1.85
CA TYR A 171 -15.70 -4.60 1.58
C TYR A 171 -14.94 -3.74 2.57
N ASP A 172 -13.75 -4.19 2.95
CA ASP A 172 -12.78 -3.36 3.65
C ASP A 172 -11.75 -2.82 2.66
N ILE A 173 -11.61 -1.51 2.66
CA ILE A 173 -10.56 -0.78 1.97
C ILE A 173 -9.44 -0.56 2.98
N ILE A 174 -8.26 -1.10 2.69
CA ILE A 174 -7.06 -0.91 3.50
C ILE A 174 -6.08 -0.07 2.70
N VAL A 175 -5.68 1.05 3.28
CA VAL A 175 -4.66 1.94 2.70
C VAL A 175 -3.40 1.86 3.56
N PRO A 176 -2.23 1.50 2.98
CA PRO A 176 -0.96 1.45 3.71
C PRO A 176 -0.54 2.80 4.31
N ALA A 177 0.04 2.80 5.52
CA ALA A 177 0.46 4.00 6.25
C ALA A 177 1.33 4.98 5.46
N PRO A 178 2.33 4.53 4.67
CA PRO A 178 3.15 5.47 3.90
C PRO A 178 2.34 6.34 2.93
N TYR A 179 1.18 5.86 2.44
CA TYR A 179 0.33 6.63 1.53
C TYR A 179 -0.45 7.77 2.18
N VAL A 180 -0.57 7.76 3.50
CA VAL A 180 -1.16 8.85 4.30
C VAL A 180 -0.09 9.67 5.02
N ASP A 181 1.18 9.43 4.73
CA ASP A 181 2.29 10.17 5.31
C ASP A 181 2.38 11.57 4.69
N ILE A 182 2.41 12.60 5.52
CA ILE A 182 2.55 14.00 5.09
C ILE A 182 3.86 14.22 4.32
N GLU A 183 4.86 13.35 4.51
CA GLU A 183 6.10 13.35 3.74
C GLU A 183 5.88 13.11 2.24
N ILE A 184 4.79 12.42 1.83
CA ILE A 184 4.43 12.31 0.42
C ILE A 184 4.22 13.69 -0.19
N LEU A 185 3.42 14.55 0.46
CA LEU A 185 3.16 15.89 -0.08
C LEU A 185 4.47 16.67 -0.22
N ALA A 186 5.33 16.61 0.78
CA ALA A 186 6.63 17.27 0.74
C ALA A 186 7.52 16.76 -0.41
N LEU A 187 7.55 15.46 -0.67
CA LEU A 187 8.30 14.87 -1.79
C LEU A 187 7.85 15.43 -3.15
N PHE A 188 6.54 15.57 -3.35
CA PHE A 188 6.01 16.10 -4.61
C PHE A 188 6.19 17.62 -4.74
N GLU A 189 6.03 18.37 -3.65
CA GLU A 189 6.35 19.81 -3.65
C GLU A 189 7.81 20.07 -3.98
N LEU A 190 8.73 19.24 -3.48
CA LEU A 190 10.16 19.34 -3.80
C LEU A 190 10.44 19.02 -5.28
N ARG A 191 9.80 17.99 -5.84
CA ARG A 191 9.93 17.65 -7.27
C ARG A 191 9.44 18.78 -8.16
N GLU A 192 8.29 19.37 -7.85
CA GLU A 192 7.74 20.48 -8.62
C GLU A 192 8.66 21.72 -8.56
N LYS A 193 9.19 22.04 -7.38
CA LYS A 193 10.19 23.11 -7.21
C LYS A 193 11.47 22.84 -8.00
N ALA A 194 11.95 21.61 -8.04
CA ALA A 194 13.14 21.23 -8.82
C ALA A 194 12.91 21.43 -10.32
N HIS A 195 11.78 20.94 -10.85
CA HIS A 195 11.43 21.13 -12.26
C HIS A 195 11.18 22.61 -12.63
N ALA A 196 10.56 23.39 -11.74
CA ALA A 196 10.39 24.83 -11.94
C ALA A 196 11.72 25.60 -11.87
N GLY A 197 12.70 25.08 -11.12
CA GLY A 197 14.07 25.61 -11.06
C GLY A 197 14.86 25.31 -12.34
N GLU A 198 14.77 24.08 -12.86
CA GLU A 198 15.43 23.65 -14.10
C GLU A 198 14.88 24.39 -15.34
N ALA A 199 13.55 24.55 -15.44
CA ALA A 199 12.91 25.29 -16.55
C ALA A 199 13.31 26.77 -16.59
N ARG A 200 13.68 27.37 -15.45
CA ARG A 200 14.16 28.76 -15.39
C ARG A 200 15.61 28.94 -15.81
N VAL A 201 16.39 27.86 -15.89
CA VAL A 201 17.79 27.91 -16.33
C VAL A 201 17.88 27.79 -17.86
N GLU A 202 16.95 27.09 -18.50
CA GLU A 202 16.90 26.97 -19.97
C GLU A 202 16.31 28.20 -20.69
N GLU A 203 15.60 29.10 -20.01
CA GLU A 203 15.11 30.38 -20.59
C GLU A 203 16.14 31.52 -20.50
N VAL A 204 17.37 31.24 -20.07
CA VAL A 204 18.49 32.20 -19.98
C VAL A 204 19.68 31.69 -20.80
N GLU A 205 19.48 31.47 -22.09
CA GLU A 205 20.56 31.43 -23.10
C GLU A 205 20.18 32.23 -24.35
#